data_AF-A0A7S4HFG9-F1
#
_entry.id   AF-A0A7S4HFG9-F1
#
_cell.length_a   1.000
_cell.length_b   1.000
_cell.length_c   1.000
_cell.angle_alpha   90.00
_cell.angle_beta   90.00
_cell.angle_gamma   90.00
#
_symmetry.space_group_name_H-M   'P 1'
#
loop_
_entity.id
_entity.type
_entity.pdbx_description
1 polymer ?
#
loop_
_entity_poly.entity_id
_entity_poly.type
_entity_poly.pdbx_seq_one_letter_code
_entity_poly.pdbx_strand_id
1 'polypeptide(L)'
;MNSKMAQRFFNLVLLPAVQDDIEQNKRLNFHLYLALKKALYKPAAFFKGVLLPLCESRCTLRQALIVCSVLQKVSVPMLHSAVAILKLAEMTFSGANALFLRTLILKKYALPYRVVDQLVD
;
A
#
# COMPACT_ATOMS: atom_id res chain seq x y z
N MET A 1 5.74 6.62 -18.66
CA MET A 1 4.84 7.48 -17.83
C MET A 1 5.63 8.19 -16.74
N ASN A 2 5.44 9.51 -16.64
CA ASN A 2 5.92 10.36 -15.54
C ASN A 2 5.32 9.85 -14.20
N SER A 3 6.07 9.92 -13.10
CA SER A 3 5.62 9.43 -11.77
C SER A 3 4.30 10.06 -11.31
N LYS A 4 4.05 11.34 -11.66
CA LYS A 4 2.77 12.02 -11.39
C LYS A 4 1.60 11.46 -12.21
N MET A 5 1.85 11.10 -13.48
CA MET A 5 0.82 10.47 -14.33
C MET A 5 0.51 9.05 -13.86
N ALA A 6 1.52 8.29 -13.46
CA ALA A 6 1.34 6.95 -12.90
C ALA A 6 0.52 7.01 -11.59
N GLN A 7 0.80 7.97 -10.71
CA GLN A 7 0.01 8.17 -9.49
C GLN A 7 -1.47 8.43 -9.81
N ARG A 8 -1.77 9.32 -10.77
CA ARG A 8 -3.14 9.61 -11.21
C ARG A 8 -3.83 8.37 -11.77
N PHE A 9 -3.14 7.62 -12.63
CA PHE A 9 -3.67 6.38 -13.18
C PHE A 9 -3.98 5.36 -12.07
N PHE A 10 -3.09 5.22 -11.09
CA PHE A 10 -3.31 4.31 -9.97
C PHE A 10 -4.52 4.70 -9.12
N ASN A 11 -4.69 5.99 -8.83
CA ASN A 11 -5.79 6.46 -8.00
C ASN A 11 -7.15 6.45 -8.73
N LEU A 12 -7.17 6.83 -10.01
CA LEU A 12 -8.43 7.00 -10.75
C LEU A 12 -8.89 5.76 -11.51
N VAL A 13 -7.99 4.81 -11.81
CA VAL A 13 -8.32 3.64 -12.64
C VAL A 13 -8.04 2.35 -11.89
N LEU A 14 -6.79 2.14 -11.44
CA LEU A 14 -6.39 0.86 -10.86
C LEU A 14 -7.04 0.59 -9.50
N LEU A 15 -7.07 1.57 -8.61
CA LEU A 15 -7.61 1.44 -7.27
C LEU A 15 -9.13 1.17 -7.28
N PRO A 16 -9.97 1.96 -7.99
CA PRO A 16 -11.40 1.66 -8.10
C PRO A 16 -11.67 0.28 -8.70
N ALA A 17 -11.00 -0.07 -9.79
CA ALA A 17 -11.18 -1.38 -10.43
C ALA A 17 -10.84 -2.56 -9.50
N VAL A 18 -9.83 -2.40 -8.64
CA VAL A 18 -9.48 -3.41 -7.62
C VAL A 18 -10.52 -3.46 -6.51
N GLN A 19 -11.05 -2.31 -6.08
CA GLN A 19 -12.08 -2.26 -5.04
C GLN A 19 -13.38 -2.91 -5.51
N ASP A 20 -13.82 -2.56 -6.73
CA ASP A 20 -15.05 -3.08 -7.35
C ASP A 20 -14.98 -4.61 -7.54
N ASP A 21 -13.84 -5.12 -8.05
CA ASP A 21 -13.66 -6.56 -8.27
C ASP A 21 -13.64 -7.34 -6.94
N ILE A 22 -13.01 -6.79 -5.90
CA ILE A 22 -13.00 -7.42 -4.56
C ILE A 22 -14.40 -7.40 -3.94
N GLU A 23 -15.17 -6.34 -4.14
CA GLU A 23 -16.53 -6.23 -3.63
C GLU A 23 -17.48 -7.22 -4.32
N GLN A 24 -17.41 -7.32 -5.65
CA GLN A 24 -18.26 -8.21 -6.44
C GLN A 24 -17.88 -9.68 -6.29
N ASN A 25 -16.60 -10.02 -6.48
CA ASN A 25 -16.15 -11.42 -6.59
C ASN A 25 -15.60 -11.99 -5.28
N LYS A 26 -15.43 -11.17 -4.23
CA LYS A 26 -14.80 -11.51 -2.93
C LYS A 26 -13.36 -12.04 -3.06
N ARG A 27 -12.80 -12.05 -4.27
CA ARG A 27 -11.47 -12.49 -4.68
C ARG A 27 -11.01 -11.53 -5.77
N LEU A 28 -9.72 -11.24 -5.82
CA LEU A 28 -9.16 -10.38 -6.86
C LEU A 28 -8.80 -11.22 -8.09
N ASN A 29 -9.17 -10.73 -9.27
CA ASN A 29 -8.78 -11.28 -10.55
C ASN A 29 -7.24 -11.36 -10.67
N PHE A 30 -6.74 -12.45 -11.24
CA PHE A 30 -5.32 -12.69 -11.41
C PHE A 30 -4.60 -11.57 -12.19
N HIS A 31 -5.23 -11.02 -13.23
CA HIS A 31 -4.64 -9.95 -14.04
C HIS A 31 -4.56 -8.63 -13.26
N LEU A 32 -5.57 -8.30 -12.45
CA LEU A 32 -5.54 -7.14 -11.56
C LEU A 32 -4.47 -7.30 -10.46
N TYR A 33 -4.32 -8.51 -9.92
CA TYR A 33 -3.25 -8.82 -8.98
C TYR A 33 -1.87 -8.61 -9.60
N LEU A 34 -1.67 -9.07 -10.84
CA LEU A 34 -0.42 -8.86 -11.57
C LEU A 34 -0.19 -7.38 -11.89
N ALA A 35 -1.24 -6.63 -12.22
CA ALA A 35 -1.19 -5.19 -12.42
C ALA A 35 -0.73 -4.46 -11.15
N LEU A 36 -1.24 -4.83 -9.97
CA LEU A 36 -0.77 -4.29 -8.68
C LEU A 36 0.71 -4.63 -8.43
N LYS A 37 1.15 -5.86 -8.72
CA LYS A 37 2.59 -6.21 -8.63
C LYS A 37 3.44 -5.35 -9.54
N LYS A 38 2.97 -5.05 -10.76
CA LYS A 38 3.70 -4.18 -11.70
C LYS A 38 3.67 -2.70 -11.30
N ALA A 39 2.59 -2.24 -10.68
CA ALA A 39 2.48 -0.87 -10.17
C ALA A 39 3.55 -0.56 -9.11
N LEU A 40 3.93 -1.54 -8.29
CA LEU A 40 4.97 -1.41 -7.26
C LEU A 40 6.39 -1.14 -7.80
N TYR A 41 6.65 -1.34 -9.09
CA TYR A 41 7.93 -0.92 -9.71
C TYR A 41 8.11 0.60 -9.72
N LYS A 42 7.02 1.36 -9.46
CA LYS A 42 7.07 2.80 -9.18
C LYS A 42 6.58 3.04 -7.75
N PRO A 43 7.41 2.76 -6.73
CA PRO A 43 6.98 2.73 -5.32
C PRO A 43 6.38 4.05 -4.85
N ALA A 44 6.99 5.19 -5.20
CA ALA A 44 6.46 6.50 -4.83
C ALA A 44 5.04 6.78 -5.37
N ALA A 45 4.75 6.32 -6.60
CA ALA A 45 3.43 6.46 -7.20
C ALA A 45 2.43 5.46 -6.59
N PHE A 46 2.87 4.23 -6.29
CA PHE A 46 2.04 3.22 -5.65
C PHE A 46 1.59 3.63 -4.25
N PHE A 47 2.51 4.10 -3.39
CA PHE A 47 2.14 4.51 -2.04
C PHE A 47 1.16 5.69 -2.04
N LYS A 48 1.41 6.71 -2.88
CA LYS A 48 0.55 7.90 -2.96
C LYS A 48 -0.74 7.70 -3.74
N GLY A 49 -0.81 6.70 -4.62
CA GLY A 49 -1.94 6.47 -5.53
C GLY A 49 -2.78 5.24 -5.20
N VAL A 50 -2.27 4.32 -4.38
CA VAL A 50 -2.99 3.10 -3.98
C VAL A 50 -3.05 3.00 -2.47
N LEU A 51 -1.91 2.92 -1.79
CA LEU A 51 -1.89 2.56 -0.37
C LEU A 51 -2.48 3.64 0.54
N LEU A 52 -2.01 4.90 0.43
CA LEU A 52 -2.50 5.99 1.26
C LEU A 52 -3.98 6.30 0.98
N PRO A 53 -4.43 6.44 -0.30
CA PRO A 53 -5.85 6.63 -0.58
C PRO A 53 -6.72 5.47 -0.09
N LEU A 54 -6.23 4.23 -0.16
CA LEU A 54 -6.95 3.07 0.36
C LEU A 54 -7.12 3.18 1.88
N CYS A 55 -6.09 3.59 2.62
CA CYS A 55 -6.11 3.78 4.07
C CYS A 55 -6.94 5.01 4.53
N GLU A 56 -6.98 6.09 3.73
CA GLU A 56 -7.82 7.27 4.00
C GLU A 56 -9.31 6.99 3.72
N SER A 57 -9.59 6.13 2.74
CA SER A 57 -10.93 5.63 2.45
C SER A 57 -11.34 4.49 3.41
N ARG A 58 -12.56 3.98 3.27
CA ARG A 58 -13.06 2.84 4.06
C ARG A 58 -12.42 1.52 3.60
N CYS A 59 -11.17 1.27 3.98
CA CYS A 59 -10.47 0.01 3.66
C CYS A 59 -11.10 -1.18 4.39
N THR A 60 -11.49 -2.21 3.64
CA THR A 60 -11.91 -3.49 4.24
C THR A 60 -10.69 -4.38 4.54
N LEU A 61 -10.79 -5.24 5.55
CA LEU A 61 -9.72 -6.19 5.90
C LEU A 61 -9.30 -7.09 4.73
N ARG A 62 -10.24 -7.44 3.83
CA ARG A 62 -9.94 -8.26 2.64
C ARG A 62 -9.09 -7.49 1.63
N GLN A 63 -9.45 -6.25 1.34
CA GLN A 63 -8.65 -5.38 0.47
C GLN A 63 -7.24 -5.21 1.04
N ALA A 64 -7.14 -4.94 2.35
CA ALA A 64 -5.87 -4.81 3.04
C ALA A 64 -5.01 -6.07 2.93
N LEU A 65 -5.57 -7.27 3.17
CA LEU A 65 -4.85 -8.54 3.06
C LEU A 65 -4.31 -8.80 1.65
N ILE A 66 -5.12 -8.53 0.63
CA ILE A 66 -4.71 -8.72 -0.77
C ILE A 66 -3.55 -7.79 -1.12
N VAL A 67 -3.66 -6.49 -0.82
CA VAL A 67 -2.61 -5.51 -1.09
C VAL A 67 -1.36 -5.80 -0.26
N CYS A 68 -1.49 -6.21 1.00
CA CYS A 68 -0.39 -6.67 1.84
C CYS A 68 0.36 -7.85 1.19
N SER A 69 -0.36 -8.83 0.63
CA SER A 69 0.27 -9.97 -0.05
C SER A 69 1.12 -9.54 -1.25
N VAL A 70 0.70 -8.49 -1.97
CA VAL A 70 1.47 -7.91 -3.08
C VAL A 70 2.73 -7.23 -2.54
N LEU A 71 2.59 -6.42 -1.47
CA LEU A 71 3.71 -5.76 -0.82
C LEU A 71 4.74 -6.74 -0.27
N GLN A 72 4.32 -7.86 0.31
CA GLN A 72 5.23 -8.90 0.81
C GLN A 72 6.08 -9.49 -0.32
N LYS A 73 5.47 -9.76 -1.48
CA LYS A 73 6.12 -10.42 -2.62
C LYS A 73 7.04 -9.53 -3.45
N VAL A 74 6.83 -8.22 -3.43
CA VAL A 74 7.63 -7.27 -4.24
C VAL A 74 8.63 -6.54 -3.35
N SER A 75 9.88 -6.45 -3.79
CA SER A 75 10.91 -5.65 -3.10
C SER A 75 10.64 -4.16 -3.29
N VAL A 76 10.68 -3.40 -2.20
CA VAL A 76 10.43 -1.95 -2.20
C VAL A 76 11.67 -1.28 -1.59
N PRO A 77 12.19 -0.18 -2.18
CA PRO A 77 13.32 0.53 -1.60
C PRO A 77 13.03 1.03 -0.19
N MET A 78 14.02 0.88 0.71
CA MET A 78 13.90 1.23 2.14
C MET A 78 13.35 2.64 2.37
N LEU A 79 13.84 3.66 1.65
CA LEU A 79 13.41 5.05 1.84
C LEU A 79 11.91 5.23 1.60
N HIS A 80 11.34 4.57 0.59
CA HIS A 80 9.90 4.66 0.33
C HIS A 80 9.09 3.91 1.38
N SER A 81 9.59 2.77 1.85
CA SER A 81 8.97 2.04 2.96
C SER A 81 9.00 2.83 4.27
N ALA A 82 10.12 3.47 4.60
CA ALA A 82 10.28 4.30 5.79
C ALA A 82 9.29 5.47 5.81
N VAL A 83 9.16 6.19 4.70
CA VAL A 83 8.19 7.30 4.57
C VAL A 83 6.74 6.78 4.64
N ALA A 84 6.45 5.62 4.04
CA ALA A 84 5.12 5.02 4.10
C ALA A 84 4.75 4.59 5.54
N ILE A 85 5.68 4.02 6.30
CA ILE A 85 5.49 3.65 7.70
C ILE A 85 5.17 4.90 8.53
N LEU A 86 5.98 5.95 8.40
CA LEU A 86 5.78 7.20 9.12
C LEU A 86 4.39 7.78 8.83
N LYS A 87 3.99 7.80 7.55
CA LYS A 87 2.66 8.31 7.18
C LYS A 87 1.52 7.44 7.71
N LEU A 88 1.68 6.12 7.73
CA LEU A 88 0.69 5.21 8.30
C LEU A 88 0.59 5.34 9.83
N ALA A 89 1.69 5.65 10.51
CA ALA A 89 1.71 5.90 11.96
C ALA A 89 0.98 7.20 12.33
N GLU A 90 1.07 8.24 11.49
CA GLU A 90 0.32 9.50 11.68
C GLU A 90 -1.19 9.37 11.43
N MET A 91 -1.64 8.34 10.72
CA MET A 91 -3.05 8.16 10.34
C MET A 91 -3.88 7.56 11.48
N THR A 92 -5.21 7.67 11.38
CA THR A 92 -6.11 7.04 12.35
C THR A 92 -5.89 5.53 12.38
N PHE A 93 -5.80 4.97 13.59
CA PHE A 93 -5.59 3.54 13.74
C PHE A 93 -6.80 2.76 13.23
N SER A 94 -6.55 1.79 12.35
CA SER A 94 -7.55 0.86 11.85
C SER A 94 -6.94 -0.54 11.69
N GLY A 95 -7.77 -1.58 11.72
CA GLY A 95 -7.29 -2.95 11.50
C GLY A 95 -6.62 -3.16 10.13
N ALA A 96 -7.03 -2.39 9.11
CA ALA A 96 -6.37 -2.38 7.81
C ALA A 96 -4.97 -1.74 7.88
N ASN A 97 -4.84 -0.58 8.56
CA ASN A 97 -3.58 0.13 8.71
C ASN A 97 -2.55 -0.70 9.48
N ALA A 98 -2.99 -1.42 10.52
CA ALA A 98 -2.14 -2.35 11.27
C ALA A 98 -1.55 -3.47 10.39
N LEU A 99 -2.31 -4.00 9.43
CA LEU A 99 -1.82 -5.02 8.49
C LEU A 99 -0.74 -4.48 7.56
N PHE A 100 -0.88 -3.24 7.08
CA PHE A 100 0.12 -2.57 6.26
C PHE A 100 1.40 -2.27 7.04
N LEU A 101 1.28 -1.71 8.24
CA LEU A 101 2.40 -1.46 9.14
C LEU A 101 3.17 -2.75 9.45
N ARG A 102 2.46 -3.81 9.87
CA ARG A 102 3.05 -5.13 10.11
C ARG A 102 3.79 -5.63 8.87
N THR A 103 3.19 -5.53 7.69
CA THR A 103 3.79 -6.01 6.44
C THR A 103 5.07 -5.25 6.08
N LEU A 104 5.11 -3.94 6.29
CA LEU A 104 6.30 -3.13 6.01
C LEU A 104 7.42 -3.36 7.03
N ILE A 105 7.08 -3.52 8.32
CA ILE A 105 8.06 -3.84 9.38
C ILE A 105 8.67 -5.24 9.16
N LEU A 106 7.85 -6.22 8.76
CA LEU A 106 8.31 -7.59 8.49
C LEU A 106 9.27 -7.70 7.31
N LYS A 107 9.46 -6.65 6.50
CA LYS A 107 10.52 -6.60 5.49
C LYS A 107 11.93 -6.45 6.09
N LYS A 108 12.04 -6.17 7.40
CA LYS A 108 13.30 -6.12 8.15
C LYS A 108 14.35 -5.18 7.52
N TYR A 109 13.90 -4.03 7.02
CA TYR A 109 14.81 -2.98 6.56
C TYR A 109 15.43 -2.25 7.75
N ALA A 110 16.65 -1.74 7.57
CA ALA A 110 17.23 -0.78 8.51
C ALA A 110 16.44 0.54 8.43
N LEU A 111 15.62 0.81 9.45
CA LEU A 111 14.79 2.00 9.51
C LEU A 111 15.55 3.16 10.17
N PRO A 112 15.37 4.41 9.71
CA PRO A 112 15.89 5.59 10.39
C PRO A 112 15.28 5.74 11.79
N TYR A 113 16.06 6.22 12.77
CA TYR A 113 15.60 6.43 14.16
C TYR A 113 14.29 7.19 14.25
N ARG A 114 14.15 8.29 13.50
CA ARG A 114 12.90 9.07 13.43
C ARG A 114 11.65 8.24 13.13
N VAL A 115 11.75 7.20 12.31
CA VAL A 115 10.61 6.32 11.97
C VAL A 115 10.32 5.34 13.10
N VAL A 116 11.36 4.92 13.82
CA VAL A 116 11.22 4.05 15.00
C VAL A 116 10.57 4.83 16.14
N ASP A 117 11.03 6.05 16.41
CA ASP A 117 10.48 6.92 17.45
C ASP A 117 8.97 7.14 17.22
N GLN A 118 8.58 7.48 15.99
CA GLN A 118 7.19 7.67 15.60
C GLN A 118 6.31 6.40 15.71
N LEU A 119 6.91 5.20 15.72
CA LEU A 119 6.18 3.94 15.90
C LEU A 119 5.98 3.58 17.38
N VAL A 120 6.77 4.17 18.26
CA VAL A 120 6.72 3.94 19.71
C VAL A 120 5.80 4.96 20.39
N ASP A 121 5.70 6.17 19.82
CA ASP A 121 4.73 7.21 20.22
C ASP A 121 3.27 6.79 19.98
#